data_AF-A0A2Z4VDD4-F1
#
_entry.id   AF-A0A2Z4VDD4-F1
#
_cell.length_a   1.000
_cell.length_b   1.000
_cell.length_c   1.000
_cell.angle_alpha   90.00
_cell.angle_beta   90.00
_cell.angle_gamma   90.00
#
_symmetry.space_group_name_H-M   'P 1'
#
loop_
_entity.id
_entity.type
_entity.pdbx_description
1 polymer ?
#
loop_
_entity_poly.entity_id
_entity_poly.type
_entity_poly.pdbx_seq_one_letter_code
_entity_poly.pdbx_strand_id
1 'polypeptide(L)' 'MRVGDVYEDCFFHPVLCTDIEENAGLVLSGVSLIDGTHPRSCDALYCEPVRIPVESVMEIKRDLGAYTARRQAERAGGPA' A
#
# COMPACT_ATOMS: atom_id res chain seq x y z
N MET A 1 -10.25 -3.37 -4.86
CA MET A 1 -9.03 -4.20 -4.69
C MET A 1 -9.44 -5.66 -4.87
N ARG A 2 -8.52 -6.53 -5.30
CA ARG A 2 -8.68 -8.00 -5.26
C ARG A 2 -7.36 -8.67 -4.87
N VAL A 3 -7.43 -9.94 -4.46
CA VAL A 3 -6.22 -10.78 -4.31
C VAL A 3 -5.40 -10.77 -5.60
N GLY A 4 -4.09 -10.61 -5.45
CA GLY A 4 -3.13 -10.46 -6.54
C GLY A 4 -2.92 -9.02 -7.04
N ASP A 5 -3.76 -8.06 -6.65
CA ASP A 5 -3.45 -6.64 -6.86
C ASP A 5 -2.30 -6.19 -5.95
N VAL A 6 -1.56 -5.17 -6.39
CA VAL A 6 -0.62 -4.43 -5.54
C VAL A 6 -1.32 -3.18 -5.02
N TYR A 7 -1.17 -2.92 -3.72
CA TYR A 7 -1.65 -1.69 -3.09
C TYR A 7 -0.55 -1.00 -2.31
N GLU A 8 -0.64 0.31 -2.24
CA GLU A 8 0.02 1.13 -1.25
C GLU A 8 -0.74 1.03 0.07
N ASP A 9 -0.08 0.59 1.14
CA ASP A 9 -0.65 0.60 2.49
C ASP A 9 -0.49 1.94 3.21
N CYS A 10 -1.03 2.06 4.42
CA CYS A 10 -1.00 3.31 5.18
C CYS A 10 0.39 3.78 5.63
N PHE A 11 1.43 2.95 5.43
CA PHE A 11 2.84 3.31 5.62
C PHE A 11 3.58 3.47 4.30
N PHE A 12 2.85 3.59 3.18
CA PHE A 12 3.37 3.81 1.84
C PHE A 12 4.19 2.65 1.26
N HIS A 13 4.05 1.44 1.82
CA HIS A 13 4.69 0.28 1.20
C HIS A 13 3.84 -0.24 0.03
N PRO A 14 4.47 -0.67 -1.08
CA PRO A 14 3.85 -1.57 -2.03
C PRO A 14 3.65 -2.94 -1.38
N VAL A 15 2.42 -3.43 -1.40
CA VAL A 15 1.98 -4.68 -0.77
C VAL A 15 1.22 -5.52 -1.80
N LEU A 16 1.61 -6.78 -1.96
CA LEU A 16 0.82 -7.76 -2.72
C LEU A 16 -0.36 -8.22 -1.86
N CYS A 17 -1.58 -7.95 -2.31
CA CYS A 17 -2.79 -8.42 -1.65
C CYS A 17 -2.89 -9.94 -1.74
N THR A 18 -2.87 -10.61 -0.59
CA THR A 18 -2.97 -12.07 -0.49
C THR A 18 -4.34 -12.51 0.02
N ASP A 19 -5.05 -11.64 0.73
CA ASP A 19 -6.36 -11.96 1.30
C ASP A 19 -7.23 -10.70 1.46
N ILE A 20 -8.55 -10.91 1.43
CA ILE A 20 -9.56 -9.88 1.68
C ILE A 20 -10.63 -10.48 2.60
N GLU A 21 -10.73 -9.92 3.80
CA GLU A 21 -11.79 -10.26 4.75
C GLU A 21 -12.92 -9.21 4.64
N GLU A 22 -14.16 -9.67 4.51
CA GLU A 22 -15.36 -8.80 4.41
C GLU A 22 -16.28 -8.91 5.65
N ASN A 23 -15.98 -9.81 6.59
CA ASN A 23 -16.88 -10.19 7.68
C ASN A 23 -16.96 -9.13 8.81
N ALA A 24 -15.94 -8.30 8.97
CA ALA A 24 -15.80 -7.32 10.06
C ALA A 24 -15.48 -5.90 9.55
N GLY A 25 -15.69 -5.64 8.25
CA GLY A 25 -15.12 -4.52 7.51
C GLY A 25 -14.34 -5.05 6.30
N LEU A 26 -14.01 -4.20 5.33
CA LEU A 26 -13.21 -4.59 4.16
C LEU A 26 -11.72 -4.49 4.53
N VAL A 27 -11.15 -5.55 5.07
CA VAL A 27 -9.74 -5.61 5.50
C VAL A 27 -8.90 -6.30 4.44
N LEU A 28 -7.90 -5.58 3.94
CA LEU A 28 -6.88 -6.13 3.05
C LEU A 28 -5.74 -6.69 3.89
N SER A 29 -5.21 -7.84 3.51
CA SER A 29 -3.97 -8.39 4.04
C SER A 29 -3.02 -8.74 2.90
N GLY A 30 -1.72 -8.66 3.18
CA GLY A 30 -0.71 -8.87 2.15
C GLY A 30 0.70 -9.02 2.66
N VAL A 31 1.62 -9.11 1.70
CA VAL A 31 3.07 -9.21 1.92
C VAL A 31 3.72 -7.98 1.31
N SER A 32 4.59 -7.29 2.07
CA SER A 32 5.32 -6.14 1.53
C SER A 32 6.29 -6.59 0.43
N LEU A 33 6.26 -5.89 -0.70
CA LEU A 33 7.20 -6.10 -1.81
C LEU A 33 8.55 -5.37 -1.60
N ILE A 34 8.69 -4.64 -0.48
CA ILE A 34 9.94 -3.99 -0.06
C ILE A 34 10.82 -4.98 0.70
N ASP A 35 10.29 -5.53 1.79
CA ASP A 35 11.05 -6.26 2.81
C ASP A 35 10.47 -7.64 3.15
N GLY A 36 9.34 -8.02 2.55
CA GLY A 36 8.70 -9.31 2.79
C GLY A 36 7.88 -9.40 4.09
N THR A 37 7.70 -8.29 4.82
CA THR A 37 6.88 -8.28 6.05
C THR A 37 5.44 -8.74 5.79
N HIS A 38 4.91 -9.56 6.69
CA HIS A 38 3.57 -10.13 6.65
C HIS A 38 3.06 -10.45 8.08
N PRO A 39 1.79 -10.22 8.41
CA PRO A 39 0.78 -9.56 7.57
C PRO A 39 0.95 -8.04 7.55
N ARG A 40 0.79 -7.44 6.36
CA ARG A 40 0.62 -5.99 6.17
C ARG A 40 -0.86 -5.72 5.94
N SER A 41 -1.60 -5.45 7.02
CA SER A 41 -3.05 -5.28 6.95
C SER A 41 -3.47 -3.81 6.84
N CYS A 42 -4.52 -3.53 6.06
CA CYS A 42 -5.15 -2.22 5.96
C CYS A 42 -6.66 -2.35 5.90
N ASP A 43 -7.36 -1.59 6.74
CA ASP A 43 -8.79 -1.42 6.63
C ASP A 43 -9.10 -0.45 5.47
N ALA A 44 -9.92 -0.87 4.52
CA ALA A 44 -10.20 -0.07 3.33
C ALA A 44 -10.96 1.24 3.62
N LEU A 45 -11.68 1.33 4.74
CA LEU A 45 -12.42 2.53 5.16
C LEU A 45 -11.51 3.53 5.89
N TYR A 46 -10.58 3.06 6.72
CA TYR A 46 -9.77 3.94 7.58
C TYR A 46 -8.35 4.18 7.08
N CYS A 47 -7.75 3.23 6.37
CA CYS A 47 -6.37 3.34 5.90
C CYS A 47 -6.24 3.97 4.50
N GLU A 48 -7.36 4.03 3.77
CA GLU A 48 -7.45 4.48 2.37
C GLU A 48 -6.32 3.87 1.49
N PRO A 49 -6.20 2.53 1.43
CA PRO A 49 -5.18 1.88 0.62
C PRO A 49 -5.42 2.16 -0.87
N VAL A 50 -4.36 2.52 -1.58
CA VAL A 50 -4.45 2.91 -2.99
C VAL A 50 -3.92 1.78 -3.85
N ARG A 51 -4.70 1.33 -4.85
CA ARG A 51 -4.18 0.38 -5.83
C ARG A 51 -3.07 1.04 -6.64
N ILE A 52 -1.92 0.37 -6.75
CA ILE A 52 -0.80 0.82 -7.57
C ILE A 52 -0.48 -0.22 -8.64
N PRO A 53 0.04 0.19 -9.80
CA PRO A 53 0.47 -0.75 -10.82
C PRO A 53 1.74 -1.49 -10.38
N VAL A 54 1.87 -2.77 -10.78
CA VAL A 54 3.00 -3.62 -10.36
C VAL A 54 4.34 -3.10 -10.89
N GLU A 55 4.34 -2.46 -12.06
CA GLU A 55 5.51 -1.83 -12.67
C GLU A 55 6.11 -0.71 -11.80
N SER A 56 5.30 0.01 -11.02
CA SER A 56 5.80 1.07 -10.12
C SER A 56 6.56 0.52 -8.91
N VAL A 57 6.41 -0.78 -8.57
CA VAL A 57 7.03 -1.36 -7.37
C VAL A 57 8.55 -1.22 -7.40
N MET A 58 9.18 -1.44 -8.56
CA MET A 58 10.64 -1.34 -8.68
C MET A 58 11.14 0.11 -8.61
N GLU A 59 10.33 1.08 -9.03
CA GLU A 59 10.62 2.51 -8.89
C GLU A 59 10.51 2.94 -7.42
N ILE A 60 9.44 2.52 -6.75
CA ILE A 60 9.22 2.77 -5.30
C ILE A 60 10.34 2.13 -4.48
N LYS A 61 10.72 0.89 -4.80
CA LYS A 61 11.80 0.18 -4.10
C LYS A 61 13.17 0.83 -4.29
N ARG A 62 13.41 1.48 -5.43
CA ARG A 62 14.67 2.17 -5.70
C ARG A 62 14.89 3.35 -4.75
N ASP A 63 13.82 4.06 -4.41
CA ASP A 63 13.85 5.18 -3.46
C ASP A 63 12.54 5.28 -2.67
N LEU A 64 12.42 4.39 -1.68
CA LEU A 64 11.24 4.35 -0.80
C LEU A 64 11.13 5.62 0.06
N GLY A 65 12.27 6.24 0.39
CA GLY A 65 12.32 7.46 1.19
C GLY A 65 11.69 8.64 0.46
N ALA A 66 12.12 8.89 -0.79
CA ALA A 66 11.53 9.93 -1.62
C ALA A 66 10.05 9.67 -1.93
N TYR A 67 9.69 8.40 -2.20
CA TYR A 67 8.29 8.02 -2.41
C TYR A 67 7.42 8.36 -1.20
N THR A 68 7.85 7.92 -0.01
CA THR A 68 7.16 8.18 1.26
C THR A 68 7.01 9.68 1.52
N ALA A 69 8.09 10.46 1.34
CA ALA A 69 8.07 11.90 1.56
C ALA A 69 7.05 12.59 0.63
N ARG A 70 7.03 12.25 -0.65
CA ARG A 70 6.04 12.78 -1.61
C ARG A 70 4.61 12.43 -1.22
N ARG A 71 4.34 11.16 -0.86
CA ARG A 71 2.98 10.72 -0.47
C ARG A 71 2.49 11.36 0.82
N GLN A 72 3.39 11.60 1.78
CA GLN A 72 3.08 12.37 2.99
C GLN A 72 2.72 13.82 2.65
N ALA A 73 3.47 14.46 1.76
CA ALA A 73 3.17 15.83 1.31
C ALA A 73 1.80 15.91 0.61
N GLU A 74 1.49 14.97 -0.27
CA GLU A 74 0.20 14.87 -0.96
C GLU A 74 -0.96 14.69 0.03
N ARG A 75 -0.81 13.84 1.06
CA ARG A 75 -1.83 13.67 2.12
C ARG A 75 -1.98 14.90 3.02
N ALA A 76 -0.91 15.67 3.23
CA ALA A 76 -0.93 16.90 4.01
C ALA A 76 -1.47 18.12 3.22
N GLY A 77 -1.83 17.96 1.95
CA GLY A 77 -2.35 19.04 1.10
C GLY A 77 -1.27 19.91 0.43
N GLY A 78 -0.02 19.46 0.38
CA GLY A 78 1.08 20.15 -0.31
C GLY A 78 1.19 19.80 -1.80
N PRO A 79 1.79 20.66 -2.65
CA PRO A 79 2.12 20.28 -4.02
C PRO A 79 3.23 19.21 -4.02
N ALA A 80 3.02 18.17 -4.84
CA ALA A 80 3.90 17.01 -5.01
C ALA A 80 5.28 17.36 -5.60
#